data_AF-A0A5J4NFA2-F1
#
_entry.id   AF-A0A5J4NFA2-F1
#
_cell.length_a   1.000
_cell.length_b   1.000
_cell.length_c   1.000
_cell.angle_alpha   90.00
_cell.angle_beta   90.00
_cell.angle_gamma   90.00
#
_symmetry.space_group_name_H-M   'P 1'
#
loop_
_entity.id
_entity.type
_entity.pdbx_description
1 polymer ?
#
loop_
_entity_poly.entity_id
_entity_poly.type
_entity_poly.pdbx_seq_one_letter_code
_entity_poly.pdbx_strand_id
1 'polypeptide(L)'
;MEVEYRYFNLAMIHEHRVELGIVSTNLLNMTEPEVRKHLWVKMRKILRQLYLFADEYDYFFKADDDTYAVVENLREAVKSHSPNFPFMVGHKWHVLCPGGYFSGGAGYLLSRAALKRIVELAIDKHPACPTIDEDKEDVKMCLCGQAVGVRLLEKFGETGVSLFYPYELQRYFKKQKASKFTSDRSKNVFPYMHRDKMGFSSKHISFHYVNGTAMYITEFLLYYLNPYQPMTDSSKTIQKSV
;
A
#
# COMPACT_ATOMS: atom_id res chain seq x y z
N MET A 1 -18.73 27.65 -16.06
CA MET A 1 -17.91 26.81 -15.18
C MET A 1 -17.98 25.40 -15.72
N GLU A 2 -16.95 24.96 -16.43
CA GLU A 2 -16.84 23.56 -16.82
C GLU A 2 -16.49 22.74 -15.59
N VAL A 3 -17.35 21.77 -15.26
CA VAL A 3 -17.10 20.80 -14.20
C VAL A 3 -16.17 19.75 -14.77
N GLU A 4 -14.94 19.72 -14.27
CA GLU A 4 -13.95 18.76 -14.73
C GLU A 4 -14.11 17.43 -14.00
N TYR A 5 -14.18 16.37 -14.78
CA TYR A 5 -14.48 15.00 -14.36
C TYR A 5 -13.18 14.18 -14.37
N ARG A 6 -12.68 13.68 -13.21
CA ARG A 6 -11.35 13.02 -13.13
C ARG A 6 -11.27 11.80 -12.18
N TYR A 7 -10.50 10.78 -12.61
CA TYR A 7 -10.44 9.40 -12.08
C TYR A 7 -9.69 9.25 -10.75
N PHE A 8 -10.09 8.25 -9.94
CA PHE A 8 -9.43 7.86 -8.68
C PHE A 8 -9.04 6.38 -8.73
N ASN A 9 -7.79 6.05 -8.41
CA ASN A 9 -7.35 4.67 -8.22
C ASN A 9 -7.50 4.29 -6.75
N LEU A 10 -8.57 3.58 -6.39
CA LEU A 10 -8.79 3.04 -5.06
C LEU A 10 -9.22 1.57 -5.19
N ALA A 11 -8.55 0.69 -4.44
CA ALA A 11 -8.95 -0.71 -4.36
C ALA A 11 -9.83 -0.93 -3.12
N MET A 12 -11.01 -1.51 -3.33
CA MET A 12 -11.94 -1.91 -2.26
C MET A 12 -11.88 -3.44 -2.11
N ILE A 13 -11.80 -3.94 -0.87
CA ILE A 13 -11.57 -5.37 -0.61
C ILE A 13 -12.68 -5.92 0.29
N HIS A 14 -13.36 -6.98 -0.17
CA HIS A 14 -14.38 -7.73 0.59
C HIS A 14 -13.92 -9.19 0.80
N GLU A 15 -14.11 -9.72 2.01
CA GLU A 15 -13.64 -11.05 2.44
C GLU A 15 -14.21 -12.23 1.63
N HIS A 16 -15.39 -12.11 1.01
CA HIS A 16 -16.11 -13.24 0.39
C HIS A 16 -16.35 -13.14 -1.13
N ARG A 17 -15.82 -12.14 -1.84
CA ARG A 17 -15.92 -12.06 -3.32
C ARG A 17 -14.60 -11.65 -3.96
N VAL A 18 -14.14 -12.44 -4.93
CA VAL A 18 -13.16 -11.98 -5.92
C VAL A 18 -13.97 -11.46 -7.10
N GLU A 19 -14.37 -10.20 -7.02
CA GLU A 19 -14.58 -9.41 -8.22
C GLU A 19 -13.34 -8.53 -8.37
N LEU A 20 -12.39 -8.96 -9.21
CA LEU A 20 -11.54 -8.04 -9.97
C LEU A 20 -12.36 -7.39 -11.11
N GLY A 21 -13.66 -7.22 -10.89
CA GLY A 21 -14.50 -6.39 -11.71
C GLY A 21 -14.11 -4.96 -11.42
N ILE A 22 -13.93 -4.19 -12.49
CA ILE A 22 -13.87 -2.74 -12.48
C ILE A 22 -14.70 -2.21 -11.31
N VAL A 23 -14.03 -1.85 -10.21
CA VAL A 23 -14.66 -1.11 -9.13
C VAL A 23 -15.28 0.08 -9.82
N SER A 24 -16.60 0.21 -9.74
CA SER A 24 -17.35 1.32 -10.32
C SER A 24 -16.51 2.58 -10.17
N THR A 25 -15.98 3.11 -11.29
CA THR A 25 -15.06 4.24 -11.24
C THR A 25 -15.86 5.43 -10.75
N ASN A 26 -15.81 5.66 -9.44
CA ASN A 26 -16.57 6.71 -8.80
C ASN A 26 -15.82 8.01 -8.99
N LEU A 27 -16.33 8.77 -9.94
CA LEU A 27 -15.75 10.02 -10.32
C LEU A 27 -16.19 11.10 -9.35
N LEU A 28 -15.26 11.61 -8.54
CA LEU A 28 -15.58 12.67 -7.60
C LEU A 28 -15.41 14.02 -8.28
N ASN A 29 -16.53 14.75 -8.40
CA ASN A 29 -16.49 16.15 -8.80
C ASN A 29 -15.74 16.95 -7.72
N MET A 30 -14.63 17.61 -8.04
CA MET A 30 -13.84 18.43 -7.10
C MET A 30 -14.08 19.91 -7.38
N THR A 31 -14.19 20.72 -6.31
CA THR A 31 -14.22 22.18 -6.44
C THR A 31 -12.83 22.77 -6.63
N GLU A 32 -11.84 22.16 -5.99
CA GLU A 32 -10.44 22.57 -6.08
C GLU A 32 -9.72 21.92 -7.27
N PRO A 33 -8.72 22.60 -7.86
CA PRO A 33 -7.97 22.07 -8.98
C PRO A 33 -7.09 20.88 -8.60
N GLU A 34 -6.77 20.05 -9.58
CA GLU A 34 -5.96 18.85 -9.38
C GLU A 34 -4.47 19.16 -9.25
N VAL A 35 -4.06 19.50 -8.02
CA VAL A 35 -2.67 19.84 -7.67
C VAL A 35 -2.34 19.35 -6.26
N ARG A 36 -1.03 19.15 -6.00
CA ARG A 36 -0.54 18.62 -4.72
C ARG A 36 -1.03 19.40 -3.50
N LYS A 37 -1.16 20.74 -3.60
CA LYS A 37 -1.62 21.58 -2.47
C LYS A 37 -3.04 21.28 -1.98
N HIS A 38 -3.85 20.55 -2.75
CA HIS A 38 -5.25 20.23 -2.44
C HIS A 38 -5.46 18.74 -2.13
N LEU A 39 -4.40 18.02 -1.74
CA LEU A 39 -4.51 16.59 -1.42
C LEU A 39 -5.39 16.35 -0.20
N TRP A 40 -5.33 17.21 0.83
CA TRP A 40 -6.14 16.98 2.03
C TRP A 40 -7.63 17.19 1.78
N VAL A 41 -8.06 18.24 1.09
CA VAL A 41 -9.49 18.44 0.76
C VAL A 41 -10.02 17.33 -0.14
N LYS A 42 -9.19 16.84 -1.08
CA LYS A 42 -9.50 15.67 -1.90
C LYS A 42 -9.71 14.44 -1.04
N MET A 43 -8.80 14.17 -0.11
CA MET A 43 -8.92 13.02 0.79
C MET A 43 -10.15 13.11 1.69
N ARG A 44 -10.47 14.28 2.26
CA ARG A 44 -11.71 14.46 3.04
C ARG A 44 -12.94 14.18 2.19
N LYS A 45 -12.95 14.55 0.91
CA LYS A 45 -14.07 14.25 0.01
C LYS A 45 -14.17 12.75 -0.30
N ILE A 46 -13.04 12.09 -0.60
CA ILE A 46 -12.97 10.64 -0.80
C ILE A 46 -13.52 9.92 0.43
N LEU A 47 -13.01 10.21 1.64
CA LEU A 47 -13.43 9.52 2.87
C LEU A 47 -14.93 9.65 3.12
N ARG A 48 -15.53 10.82 2.92
CA ARG A 48 -16.99 11.01 3.05
C ARG A 48 -17.78 10.20 2.02
N GLN A 49 -17.24 10.01 0.82
CA GLN A 49 -17.87 9.19 -0.21
C GLN A 49 -17.75 7.70 0.10
N LEU A 50 -16.57 7.25 0.53
CA LEU A 50 -16.36 5.87 0.98
C LEU A 50 -17.26 5.51 2.16
N TYR A 51 -17.52 6.47 3.04
CA TYR A 51 -18.38 6.28 4.20
C TYR A 51 -19.80 5.83 3.83
N LEU A 52 -20.33 6.26 2.67
CA LEU A 52 -21.69 5.91 2.23
C LEU A 52 -21.88 4.40 1.99
N PHE A 53 -20.80 3.70 1.67
CA PHE A 53 -20.78 2.26 1.45
C PHE A 53 -19.82 1.56 2.43
N ALA A 54 -19.55 2.20 3.58
CA ALA A 54 -18.58 1.66 4.54
C ALA A 54 -18.93 0.25 5.02
N ASP A 55 -20.23 -0.08 5.10
CA ASP A 55 -20.71 -1.39 5.54
C ASP A 55 -20.64 -2.49 4.46
N GLU A 56 -20.37 -2.12 3.21
CA GLU A 56 -20.27 -3.07 2.09
C GLU A 56 -18.85 -3.65 1.92
N TYR A 57 -17.85 -3.06 2.59
CA TYR A 57 -16.46 -3.46 2.45
C TYR A 57 -15.76 -3.60 3.81
N ASP A 58 -14.76 -4.47 3.86
CA ASP A 58 -13.97 -4.71 5.08
C ASP A 58 -12.81 -3.74 5.20
N TYR A 59 -12.19 -3.43 4.07
CA TYR A 59 -10.99 -2.62 3.98
C TYR A 59 -11.00 -1.66 2.78
N PHE A 60 -10.35 -0.52 2.98
CA PHE A 60 -10.23 0.55 1.99
C PHE A 60 -8.74 0.85 1.77
N PHE A 61 -8.23 0.66 0.55
CA PHE A 61 -6.81 0.85 0.26
C PHE A 61 -6.58 2.10 -0.60
N LYS A 62 -5.86 3.08 -0.04
CA LYS A 62 -5.40 4.28 -0.73
C LYS A 62 -4.04 4.03 -1.37
N ALA A 63 -3.89 4.41 -2.64
CA ALA A 63 -2.61 4.40 -3.34
C ALA A 63 -2.51 5.60 -4.31
N ASP A 64 -1.30 5.97 -4.70
CA ASP A 64 -1.07 6.99 -5.75
C ASP A 64 -1.10 6.32 -7.15
N ASP A 65 -1.25 7.12 -8.20
CA ASP A 65 -1.34 6.63 -9.60
C ASP A 65 0.00 6.10 -10.17
N ASP A 66 1.07 6.22 -9.39
CA ASP A 66 2.40 5.65 -9.61
C ASP A 66 2.75 4.57 -8.57
N THR A 67 1.75 3.93 -7.98
CA THR A 67 1.89 2.81 -7.04
C THR A 67 1.41 1.51 -7.66
N TYR A 68 2.26 0.48 -7.68
CA TYR A 68 1.83 -0.88 -8.02
C TYR A 68 1.56 -1.68 -6.75
N ALA A 69 0.39 -2.33 -6.66
CA ALA A 69 -0.02 -3.10 -5.49
C ALA A 69 -0.39 -4.55 -5.85
N VAL A 70 0.09 -5.49 -5.04
CA VAL A 70 -0.27 -6.92 -5.08
C VAL A 70 -1.39 -7.14 -4.06
N VAL A 71 -2.64 -7.11 -4.53
CA VAL A 71 -3.84 -7.08 -3.67
C VAL A 71 -4.00 -8.37 -2.86
N GLU A 72 -3.55 -9.50 -3.39
CA GLU A 72 -3.51 -10.80 -2.74
C GLU A 72 -2.62 -10.76 -1.50
N ASN A 73 -1.44 -10.14 -1.62
CA ASN A 73 -0.53 -9.94 -0.51
C ASN A 73 -1.09 -8.97 0.54
N LEU A 74 -1.79 -7.92 0.10
CA LEU A 74 -2.48 -7.00 1.01
C LEU A 74 -3.54 -7.74 1.84
N ARG A 75 -4.38 -8.54 1.18
CA ARG A 75 -5.42 -9.36 1.82
C ARG A 75 -4.83 -10.33 2.83
N GLU A 76 -3.81 -11.08 2.42
CA GLU A 76 -3.08 -12.02 3.29
C GLU A 76 -2.48 -11.31 4.51
N ALA A 77 -1.94 -10.10 4.34
CA ALA A 77 -1.32 -9.35 5.42
C ALA A 77 -2.32 -8.88 6.50
N VAL A 78 -3.59 -8.69 6.16
CA VAL A 78 -4.64 -8.22 7.08
C VAL A 78 -5.66 -9.28 7.48
N LYS A 79 -5.60 -10.50 6.93
CA LYS A 79 -6.60 -11.55 7.15
C LYS A 79 -6.89 -11.89 8.62
N SER A 80 -5.92 -11.69 9.51
CA SER A 80 -6.05 -11.98 10.94
C SER A 80 -6.56 -10.80 11.77
N HIS A 81 -6.86 -9.66 11.14
CA HIS A 81 -7.30 -8.44 11.80
C HIS A 81 -8.80 -8.28 11.55
N SER A 82 -9.58 -7.95 12.58
CA SER A 82 -11.01 -7.70 12.38
C SER A 82 -11.22 -6.33 11.71
N PRO A 83 -12.03 -6.23 10.65
CA PRO A 83 -12.39 -4.93 10.04
C PRO A 83 -13.19 -4.02 11.00
N ASN A 84 -13.74 -4.57 12.08
CA ASN A 84 -14.43 -3.82 13.13
C ASN A 84 -13.47 -3.21 14.16
N PHE A 85 -12.18 -3.49 14.07
CA PHE A 85 -11.17 -2.87 14.90
C PHE A 85 -10.55 -1.66 14.18
N PRO A 86 -10.47 -0.48 14.80
CA PRO A 86 -10.01 0.73 14.11
C PRO A 86 -8.49 0.73 13.96
N PHE A 87 -8.01 0.25 12.82
CA PHE A 87 -6.60 0.30 12.45
C PHE A 87 -6.37 0.78 11.02
N MET A 88 -5.14 1.25 10.81
CA MET A 88 -4.53 1.51 9.51
C MET A 88 -3.20 0.75 9.40
N VAL A 89 -2.80 0.40 8.19
CA VAL A 89 -1.52 -0.29 7.92
C VAL A 89 -0.85 0.26 6.66
N GLY A 90 0.47 0.45 6.72
CA GLY A 90 1.26 1.02 5.63
C GLY A 90 2.76 1.13 5.94
N HIS A 91 3.49 1.90 5.13
CA HIS A 91 4.89 2.26 5.41
C HIS A 91 4.98 3.43 6.38
N LYS A 92 5.47 3.23 7.61
CA LYS A 92 5.44 4.28 8.64
C LYS A 92 6.69 5.18 8.62
N TRP A 93 6.47 6.47 8.47
CA TRP A 93 7.44 7.53 8.72
C TRP A 93 7.30 8.07 10.14
N HIS A 94 8.40 8.41 10.80
CA HIS A 94 8.41 8.82 12.21
C HIS A 94 8.61 10.34 12.43
N VAL A 95 8.51 11.16 11.38
CA VAL A 95 9.06 12.53 11.40
C VAL A 95 8.05 13.66 11.56
N LEU A 96 6.77 13.48 11.19
CA LEU A 96 5.80 14.59 11.11
C LEU A 96 4.50 14.38 11.91
N CYS A 97 4.29 13.20 12.50
CA CYS A 97 3.16 12.89 13.35
C CYS A 97 3.67 12.10 14.57
N PRO A 98 3.25 12.42 15.81
CA PRO A 98 3.55 11.58 16.97
C PRO A 98 3.18 10.13 16.71
N GLY A 99 4.04 9.16 17.01
CA GLY A 99 3.79 7.74 16.67
C GLY A 99 3.92 7.36 15.18
N GLY A 100 4.12 8.35 14.31
CA GLY A 100 4.39 8.21 12.87
C GLY A 100 3.16 8.27 11.97
N TYR A 101 3.35 8.47 10.66
CA TYR A 101 2.30 8.53 9.64
C TYR A 101 2.63 7.56 8.49
N PHE A 102 1.64 7.12 7.72
CA PHE A 102 1.90 6.21 6.60
C PHE A 102 2.20 6.95 5.30
N SER A 103 3.22 6.51 4.57
CA SER A 103 3.60 7.09 3.28
C SER A 103 2.42 7.13 2.31
N GLY A 104 1.98 8.32 1.90
CA GLY A 104 0.90 8.47 0.91
C GLY A 104 1.18 7.70 -0.37
N GLY A 105 2.39 7.82 -0.91
CA GLY A 105 2.80 7.19 -2.17
C GLY A 105 3.04 5.68 -2.09
N ALA A 106 3.40 5.10 -0.94
CA ALA A 106 3.45 3.64 -0.85
C ALA A 106 2.04 3.02 -0.74
N GLY A 107 1.04 3.86 -0.51
CA GLY A 107 -0.30 3.47 -0.12
C GLY A 107 -0.42 3.01 1.32
N TYR A 108 -1.65 3.02 1.81
CA TYR A 108 -2.02 2.53 3.14
C TYR A 108 -3.48 2.05 3.13
N LEU A 109 -3.78 1.10 4.00
CA LEU A 109 -5.10 0.51 4.16
C LEU A 109 -5.77 1.01 5.44
N LEU A 110 -7.07 1.28 5.36
CA LEU A 110 -7.96 1.50 6.50
C LEU A 110 -8.89 0.30 6.68
N SER A 111 -9.10 -0.09 7.93
CA SER A 111 -10.26 -0.90 8.31
C SER A 111 -11.56 -0.12 8.19
N ARG A 112 -12.69 -0.82 8.00
CA ARG A 112 -14.04 -0.23 8.06
C ARG A 112 -14.24 0.62 9.31
N ALA A 113 -13.88 0.12 10.48
CA ALA A 113 -14.01 0.87 11.73
C ALA A 113 -13.13 2.13 11.76
N ALA A 114 -11.93 2.10 11.18
CA ALA A 114 -11.08 3.30 11.08
C ALA A 114 -11.72 4.37 10.17
N LEU A 115 -12.21 3.98 9.00
CA LEU A 115 -12.92 4.89 8.09
C LEU A 115 -14.10 5.56 8.79
N LYS A 116 -14.98 4.76 9.41
CA LYS A 116 -16.15 5.27 10.13
C LYS A 116 -15.77 6.27 11.22
N ARG A 117 -14.82 5.92 12.09
CA ARG A 117 -14.38 6.83 13.16
C ARG A 117 -13.77 8.12 12.64
N ILE A 118 -12.94 8.06 11.59
CA ILE A 118 -12.32 9.27 11.03
C ILE A 118 -13.39 10.22 10.49
N VAL A 119 -14.39 9.71 9.77
CA VAL A 119 -15.46 10.53 9.18
C VAL A 119 -16.46 11.00 10.23
N GLU A 120 -16.86 10.13 11.15
CA GLU A 120 -17.90 10.42 12.14
C GLU A 120 -17.39 11.28 13.30
N LEU A 121 -16.12 11.16 13.70
CA LEU A 121 -15.61 11.75 14.93
C LEU A 121 -14.45 12.72 14.72
N ALA A 122 -13.65 12.58 13.66
CA ALA A 122 -12.45 13.39 13.46
C ALA A 122 -12.67 14.58 12.51
N ILE A 123 -12.99 14.29 11.25
CA ILE A 123 -13.08 15.30 10.18
C ILE A 123 -14.12 16.35 10.53
N ASP A 124 -13.70 17.62 10.54
CA ASP A 124 -14.49 18.82 10.88
C ASP A 124 -15.11 18.84 12.29
N LYS A 125 -14.73 17.89 13.16
CA LYS A 125 -15.37 17.68 14.47
C LYS A 125 -14.38 17.68 15.62
N HIS A 126 -13.22 17.05 15.45
CA HIS A 126 -12.22 16.92 16.50
C HIS A 126 -11.16 18.02 16.41
N PRO A 127 -10.83 18.75 17.49
CA PRO A 127 -9.87 19.86 17.46
C PRO A 127 -8.45 19.43 17.06
N ALA A 128 -8.08 18.19 17.34
CA ALA A 128 -6.78 17.62 16.92
C ALA A 128 -6.73 17.16 15.45
N CYS A 129 -7.86 17.16 14.73
CA CYS A 129 -7.90 16.84 13.30
C CYS A 129 -7.86 18.14 12.48
N PRO A 130 -6.76 18.47 11.78
CA PRO A 130 -6.63 19.78 11.18
C PRO A 130 -7.53 19.97 9.95
N THR A 131 -8.07 21.17 9.80
CA THR A 131 -8.97 21.55 8.68
C THR A 131 -8.23 22.24 7.52
N ILE A 132 -7.03 22.76 7.77
CA ILE A 132 -6.20 23.48 6.79
C ILE A 132 -5.83 22.53 5.66
N ASP A 133 -6.18 22.93 4.43
CA ASP A 133 -5.85 22.20 3.21
C ASP A 133 -4.37 22.38 2.83
N GLU A 134 -3.72 21.27 2.47
CA GLU A 134 -2.30 21.22 2.11
C GLU A 134 -1.96 19.89 1.39
N ASP A 135 -0.68 19.72 1.07
CA ASP A 135 -0.12 18.55 0.38
C ASP A 135 0.20 17.36 1.29
N LYS A 136 0.13 17.53 2.61
CA LYS A 136 0.43 16.50 3.63
C LYS A 136 -0.80 15.72 4.09
N GLU A 137 -1.56 15.22 3.13
CA GLU A 137 -2.74 14.38 3.35
C GLU A 137 -2.45 13.23 4.31
N ASP A 138 -1.33 12.55 4.11
CA ASP A 138 -0.91 11.40 4.91
C ASP A 138 -0.62 11.75 6.39
N VAL A 139 -0.03 12.91 6.64
CA VAL A 139 0.17 13.44 8.00
C VAL A 139 -1.18 13.77 8.63
N LYS A 140 -2.12 14.36 7.88
CA LYS A 140 -3.47 14.64 8.38
C LYS A 140 -4.23 13.37 8.72
N MET A 141 -4.10 12.32 7.91
CA MET A 141 -4.69 11.01 8.21
C MET A 141 -4.18 10.42 9.51
N CYS A 142 -2.88 10.58 9.81
CA CYS A 142 -2.34 10.21 11.11
C CYS A 142 -2.98 11.00 12.25
N LEU A 143 -2.94 12.34 12.17
CA LEU A 143 -3.44 13.21 13.24
C LEU A 143 -4.93 12.97 13.52
N CYS A 144 -5.74 12.92 12.47
CA CYS A 144 -7.18 12.66 12.57
C CYS A 144 -7.49 11.25 13.06
N GLY A 145 -6.75 10.23 12.58
CA GLY A 145 -6.92 8.85 13.03
C GLY A 145 -6.57 8.66 14.51
N GLN A 146 -5.43 9.18 14.95
CA GLN A 146 -5.00 9.07 16.35
C GLN A 146 -5.94 9.79 17.31
N ALA A 147 -6.47 10.94 16.90
CA ALA A 147 -7.48 11.69 17.66
C ALA A 147 -8.72 10.86 18.02
N VAL A 148 -9.04 9.83 17.23
CA VAL A 148 -10.23 8.98 17.42
C VAL A 148 -9.87 7.50 17.67
N GLY A 149 -8.63 7.27 18.11
CA GLY A 149 -8.15 5.96 18.56
C GLY A 149 -7.89 4.95 17.44
N VAL A 150 -7.62 5.41 16.21
CA VAL A 150 -7.16 4.53 15.12
C VAL A 150 -5.70 4.13 15.37
N ARG A 151 -5.44 2.82 15.39
CA ARG A 151 -4.09 2.27 15.59
C ARG A 151 -3.31 2.19 14.28
N LEU A 152 -2.02 2.47 14.35
CA LEU A 152 -1.09 2.34 13.23
C LEU A 152 -0.35 1.01 13.36
N LEU A 153 -0.47 0.16 12.35
CA LEU A 153 0.19 -1.14 12.25
C LEU A 153 1.22 -1.15 11.12
N GLU A 154 2.30 -1.90 11.32
CA GLU A 154 3.33 -2.08 10.30
C GLU A 154 3.45 -3.55 9.92
N LYS A 155 3.84 -3.80 8.67
CA LYS A 155 4.11 -5.13 8.15
C LYS A 155 5.48 -5.13 7.51
N PHE A 156 6.29 -6.10 7.90
CA PHE A 156 7.66 -6.25 7.45
C PHE A 156 7.88 -7.62 6.82
N GLY A 157 8.73 -7.67 5.80
CA GLY A 157 9.26 -8.91 5.26
C GLY A 157 10.32 -9.51 6.19
N GLU A 158 10.82 -10.69 5.82
CA GLU A 158 11.79 -11.46 6.61
C GLU A 158 13.11 -10.71 6.85
N THR A 159 13.40 -9.69 6.04
CA THR A 159 14.61 -8.85 6.08
C THR A 159 14.42 -7.55 6.87
N GLY A 160 13.25 -7.35 7.49
CA GLY A 160 12.90 -6.10 8.20
C GLY A 160 12.52 -4.94 7.28
N VAL A 161 12.44 -5.17 5.96
CA VAL A 161 11.94 -4.17 5.00
C VAL A 161 10.42 -4.13 5.07
N SER A 162 9.84 -2.93 5.09
CA SER A 162 8.39 -2.75 5.06
C SER A 162 7.80 -3.38 3.79
N LEU A 163 6.69 -4.12 3.94
CA LEU A 163 5.97 -4.69 2.80
C LEU A 163 5.33 -3.63 1.91
N PHE A 164 5.19 -2.40 2.41
CA PHE A 164 4.85 -1.21 1.65
C PHE A 164 6.15 -0.49 1.31
N TYR A 165 6.64 -0.61 0.08
CA TYR A 165 7.95 -0.08 -0.30
C TYR A 165 7.83 1.34 -0.88
N PRO A 166 8.33 2.38 -0.18
CA PRO A 166 8.03 3.78 -0.52
C PRO A 166 9.03 4.40 -1.51
N TYR A 167 9.98 3.62 -2.03
CA TYR A 167 11.07 4.12 -2.87
C TYR A 167 11.13 3.42 -4.23
N GLU A 168 11.64 4.11 -5.24
CA GLU A 168 11.86 3.49 -6.55
C GLU A 168 12.69 2.20 -6.39
N LEU A 169 12.23 1.11 -7.01
CA LEU A 169 12.94 -0.17 -6.97
C LEU A 169 14.37 -0.03 -7.52
N GLN A 170 14.57 0.86 -8.50
CA GLN A 170 15.91 1.19 -9.05
C GLN A 170 16.87 1.73 -7.98
N ARG A 171 16.36 2.46 -6.97
CA ARG A 171 17.18 3.02 -5.89
C ARG A 171 17.83 1.91 -5.06
N TYR A 172 17.13 0.81 -4.84
CA TYR A 172 17.68 -0.37 -4.18
C TYR A 172 18.87 -0.92 -4.98
N PHE A 173 18.69 -1.13 -6.29
CA PHE A 173 19.75 -1.67 -7.15
C PHE A 173 20.95 -0.73 -7.30
N LYS A 174 20.74 0.59 -7.36
CA LYS A 174 21.83 1.58 -7.38
C LYS A 174 22.65 1.51 -6.09
N LYS A 175 22.00 1.42 -4.93
CA LYS A 175 22.70 1.24 -3.63
C LYS A 175 23.49 -0.05 -3.57
N GLN A 176 22.93 -1.16 -4.07
CA GLN A 176 23.63 -2.45 -4.09
C GLN A 176 24.81 -2.47 -5.06
N LYS A 177 24.71 -1.79 -6.21
CA LYS A 177 25.85 -1.59 -7.11
C LYS A 177 26.96 -0.78 -6.41
N ALA A 178 26.60 0.31 -5.74
CA ALA A 178 27.56 1.16 -5.04
C ALA A 178 28.26 0.41 -3.89
N SER A 179 27.53 -0.37 -3.09
CA SER A 179 28.11 -1.15 -1.99
C SER A 179 29.06 -2.26 -2.48
N LYS A 180 28.70 -2.96 -3.57
CA LYS A 180 29.56 -3.96 -4.20
C LYS A 180 30.80 -3.33 -4.86
N PHE A 181 30.69 -2.13 -5.43
CA PHE A 181 31.83 -1.44 -6.05
C PHE A 181 32.86 -0.96 -5.01
N THR A 182 32.43 -0.70 -3.77
CA THR A 182 33.36 -0.42 -2.66
C THR A 182 34.00 -1.67 -2.06
N SER A 183 33.41 -2.85 -2.24
CA SER A 183 33.90 -4.10 -1.62
C SER A 183 34.67 -5.02 -2.56
N ASP A 184 34.60 -4.84 -3.89
CA ASP A 184 35.14 -5.82 -4.83
C ASP A 184 35.83 -5.17 -6.04
N ARG A 185 37.13 -4.88 -5.87
CA ARG A 185 38.07 -4.58 -6.97
C ARG A 185 38.62 -5.85 -7.63
N SER A 186 38.14 -7.03 -7.26
CA SER A 186 38.76 -8.29 -7.67
C SER A 186 37.72 -9.39 -7.85
N LYS A 187 36.90 -9.30 -8.89
CA LYS A 187 36.45 -10.46 -9.69
C LYS A 187 35.54 -10.01 -10.84
N ASN A 188 36.13 -9.94 -12.02
CA ASN A 188 35.43 -10.16 -13.28
C ASN A 188 34.91 -11.60 -13.31
N VAL A 189 33.76 -11.84 -12.69
CA VAL A 189 32.98 -13.04 -12.94
C VAL A 189 31.53 -12.54 -12.93
N PHE A 190 30.79 -12.75 -14.02
CA PHE A 190 29.33 -12.83 -13.97
C PHE A 190 28.99 -14.31 -13.71
N PRO A 191 29.13 -14.86 -12.49
CA PRO A 191 28.52 -16.13 -12.22
C PRO A 191 27.03 -15.80 -12.09
N TYR A 192 26.18 -16.60 -12.74
CA TYR A 192 24.73 -16.65 -12.53
C TYR A 192 24.34 -15.94 -11.25
N MET A 193 23.68 -14.78 -11.39
CA MET A 193 23.20 -13.96 -10.29
C MET A 193 22.65 -14.94 -9.27
N HIS A 194 23.45 -15.26 -8.24
CA HIS A 194 22.98 -16.13 -7.19
C HIS A 194 21.71 -15.44 -6.72
N ARG A 195 20.78 -16.17 -6.13
CA ARG A 195 19.73 -15.54 -5.34
C ARG A 195 20.39 -14.82 -4.15
N ASP A 196 21.28 -13.84 -4.40
CA ASP A 196 21.56 -12.69 -3.59
C ASP A 196 20.19 -12.27 -3.16
N LYS A 197 19.85 -12.67 -1.93
CA LYS A 197 18.55 -12.49 -1.34
C LYS A 197 18.29 -11.00 -1.47
N MET A 198 17.52 -10.61 -2.48
CA MET A 198 17.11 -9.22 -2.58
C MET A 198 16.43 -8.96 -1.24
N GLY A 199 16.64 -7.79 -0.64
CA GLY A 199 16.04 -7.43 0.64
C GLY A 199 14.51 -7.41 0.62
N PHE A 200 13.89 -7.93 -0.44
CA PHE A 200 12.48 -8.02 -0.70
C PHE A 200 11.96 -9.44 -0.43
N SER A 201 10.76 -9.49 0.12
CA SER A 201 9.95 -10.68 0.37
C SER A 201 8.97 -10.91 -0.78
N SER A 202 8.59 -12.15 -1.05
CA SER A 202 7.47 -12.47 -1.94
C SER A 202 6.13 -11.91 -1.44
N LYS A 203 6.06 -11.49 -0.17
CA LYS A 203 4.88 -10.89 0.48
C LYS A 203 4.78 -9.38 0.31
N HIS A 204 5.62 -8.74 -0.51
CA HIS A 204 5.51 -7.29 -0.72
C HIS A 204 4.13 -6.91 -1.24
N ILE A 205 3.58 -5.88 -0.63
CA ILE A 205 2.22 -5.40 -0.86
C ILE A 205 2.22 -4.33 -1.93
N SER A 206 3.15 -3.37 -1.86
CA SER A 206 3.18 -2.26 -2.78
C SER A 206 4.59 -1.74 -3.06
N PHE A 207 4.74 -1.15 -4.24
CA PHE A 207 5.97 -0.51 -4.70
C PHE A 207 5.63 0.85 -5.32
N HIS A 208 6.42 1.86 -4.94
CA HIS A 208 6.31 3.23 -5.41
C HIS A 208 7.70 3.80 -5.58
N TYR A 209 8.11 4.47 -6.65
CA TYR A 209 7.35 4.95 -7.79
C TYR A 209 7.43 3.93 -8.94
N VAL A 210 6.29 3.60 -9.55
CA VAL A 210 6.17 2.68 -10.68
C VAL A 210 5.38 3.38 -11.79
N ASN A 211 6.04 3.71 -12.90
CA ASN A 211 5.35 4.33 -14.04
C ASN A 211 4.41 3.34 -14.76
N GLY A 212 3.50 3.86 -15.59
CA GLY A 212 2.49 3.03 -16.28
C GLY A 212 3.06 1.85 -17.07
N THR A 213 4.14 2.05 -17.84
CA THR A 213 4.79 0.95 -18.58
C THR A 213 5.33 -0.12 -17.63
N ALA A 214 5.98 0.29 -16.54
CA ALA A 214 6.50 -0.62 -15.53
C ALA A 214 5.37 -1.36 -14.78
N MET A 215 4.20 -0.74 -14.60
CA MET A 215 3.04 -1.44 -14.02
C MET A 215 2.60 -2.62 -14.91
N TYR A 216 2.42 -2.41 -16.22
CA TYR A 216 2.07 -3.49 -17.15
C TYR A 216 3.12 -4.60 -17.22
N ILE A 217 4.40 -4.23 -17.21
CA ILE A 217 5.49 -5.21 -17.16
C ILE A 217 5.43 -6.00 -15.84
N THR A 218 5.18 -5.34 -14.72
CA THR A 218 5.09 -6.00 -13.40
C THR A 218 3.91 -6.98 -13.37
N GLU A 219 2.74 -6.56 -13.87
CA GLU A 219 1.54 -7.40 -14.02
C GLU A 219 1.82 -8.64 -14.88
N PHE A 220 2.43 -8.44 -16.05
CA PHE A 220 2.82 -9.53 -16.94
C PHE A 220 3.77 -10.52 -16.24
N LEU A 221 4.79 -10.03 -15.55
CA LEU A 221 5.78 -10.87 -14.88
C LEU A 221 5.20 -11.65 -13.70
N LEU A 222 4.27 -11.06 -12.95
CA LEU A 222 3.68 -11.69 -11.76
C LEU A 222 2.56 -12.68 -12.10
N TYR A 223 1.69 -12.35 -13.06
CA TYR A 223 0.46 -13.11 -13.28
C TYR A 223 0.39 -13.85 -14.61
N TYR A 224 1.06 -13.36 -15.66
CA TYR A 224 0.95 -13.93 -17.00
C TYR A 224 2.10 -14.86 -17.37
N LEU A 225 3.34 -14.45 -17.06
CA LEU A 225 4.52 -15.25 -17.38
C LEU A 225 4.51 -16.59 -16.63
N ASN A 226 3.98 -16.58 -15.39
CA ASN A 226 3.83 -17.72 -14.47
C ASN A 226 4.73 -18.93 -14.81
N PRO A 227 6.06 -18.78 -14.68
CA PRO A 227 6.98 -19.82 -15.11
C PRO A 227 6.76 -21.09 -14.30
N TYR A 228 6.82 -22.25 -14.97
CA TYR A 228 6.63 -23.56 -14.33
C TYR A 228 7.44 -23.70 -13.05
N GLN A 229 6.75 -23.93 -11.94
CA GLN A 229 7.39 -24.25 -10.66
C GLN A 229 7.45 -25.78 -10.54
N PRO A 230 8.64 -26.40 -10.65
CA PRO A 230 8.76 -27.83 -10.39
C PRO A 230 8.32 -28.09 -8.95
N MET A 231 7.36 -29.01 -8.79
CA MET A 231 6.86 -29.43 -7.48
C MET A 231 8.03 -29.74 -6.55
N THR A 232 8.15 -28.98 -5.46
CA THR A 232 9.00 -29.36 -4.34
C THR A 232 8.30 -30.51 -3.64
N ASP A 233 8.68 -31.73 -4.02
CA ASP A 233 8.22 -33.01 -3.49
C ASP A 233 8.54 -33.06 -1.98
N SER A 234 7.60 -32.63 -1.15
CA SER A 234 7.68 -32.68 0.32
C SER A 234 6.98 -33.91 0.90
N SER A 235 6.65 -34.89 0.06
CA SER A 235 6.06 -36.18 0.43
C SER A 235 6.93 -37.35 0.00
N LYS A 236 8.15 -37.45 0.56
CA LYS A 236 8.86 -38.73 0.70
C LYS A 236 9.23 -38.95 2.16
N THR A 237 8.21 -39.14 3.00
CA THR A 237 8.43 -39.90 4.24
C THR A 237 8.67 -41.34 3.83
N ILE A 238 9.92 -41.76 3.99
CA ILE A 238 10.37 -43.13 3.86
C ILE A 238 9.58 -43.98 4.87
N GLN A 239 8.58 -44.74 4.40
CA GLN A 239 8.16 -45.94 5.12
C GLN A 239 9.26 -46.98 4.93
N LYS A 240 10.13 -47.13 5.94
CA LYS A 240 10.93 -48.35 6.08
C LYS A 240 9.99 -49.45 6.55
N SER A 241 9.87 -50.47 5.72
CA SER A 241 9.33 -51.78 6.06
C SER A 241 10.14 -52.42 7.20
N VAL A 242 9.44 -52.81 8.27
CA VAL A 242 9.68 -54.03 9.04
C VAL A 242 8.33 -54.65 9.31
#